data_AF-A0A6C0JQG8-F1
#
_entry.id   AF-A0A6C0JQG8-F1
#
_cell.length_a   1.000
_cell.length_b   1.000
_cell.length_c   1.000
_cell.angle_alpha   90.00
_cell.angle_beta   90.00
_cell.angle_gamma   90.00
#
_symmetry.space_group_name_H-M   'P 1'
#
loop_
_entity.id
_entity.type
_entity.pdbx_description
1 polymer ?
#
loop_
_entity_poly.entity_id
_entity_poly.type
_entity_poly.pdbx_seq_one_letter_code
_entity_poly.pdbx_strand_id
1 'polypeptide(L)'
;MIMMQKEFNEACKFGDIERVKQLINKIDPSKSHNRFIRYASKNGHTKVVKLLLADPRVDPSADDNLAIQLASQKGHLEVVKLLLEDPRVDPGDYDNLAIKFAAGSGHTDIIRLLLAVPRVDPTDYNNEALKLARDAGRTDVVNLLTEHMYRLDGPEYNRNILT
;
A
#
# COMPACT_ATOMS: atom_id res chain seq x y z
N MET A 1 -0.44 -26.76 17.21
CA MET A 1 -0.72 -25.31 17.10
C MET A 1 0.32 -24.57 16.24
N ILE A 2 1.62 -24.73 16.49
CA ILE A 2 2.70 -24.04 15.72
C ILE A 2 2.72 -24.43 14.22
N MET A 3 2.52 -25.71 13.88
CA MET A 3 2.55 -26.18 12.49
C MET A 3 1.44 -25.58 11.63
N MET A 4 0.19 -25.52 12.14
CA MET A 4 -0.93 -24.88 11.43
C MET A 4 -0.71 -23.38 11.19
N GLN A 5 -0.04 -22.69 12.10
CA GLN A 5 0.27 -21.27 11.93
C GLN A 5 1.27 -21.04 10.78
N LYS A 6 2.29 -21.90 10.69
CA LYS A 6 3.27 -21.88 9.59
C LYS A 6 2.58 -22.16 8.26
N GLU A 7 1.71 -23.16 8.21
CA GLU A 7 0.95 -23.49 6.99
C GLU A 7 0.03 -22.34 6.56
N PHE A 8 -0.66 -21.70 7.51
CA PHE A 8 -1.48 -20.53 7.19
C PHE A 8 -0.64 -19.36 6.65
N ASN A 9 0.55 -19.14 7.23
CA ASN A 9 1.49 -18.14 6.76
C ASN A 9 1.91 -18.39 5.31
N GLU A 10 2.33 -19.61 4.97
CA GLU A 10 2.72 -19.96 3.60
C GLU A 10 1.53 -19.87 2.64
N ALA A 11 0.35 -20.31 3.07
CA ALA A 11 -0.87 -20.19 2.26
C ALA A 11 -1.18 -18.72 1.93
N CYS A 12 -1.06 -17.81 2.91
CA CYS A 12 -1.26 -16.38 2.65
C CYS A 12 -0.17 -15.78 1.78
N LYS A 13 1.08 -16.20 1.98
CA LYS A 13 2.25 -15.70 1.24
C LYS A 13 2.28 -16.14 -0.22
N PHE A 14 1.76 -17.32 -0.54
CA PHE A 14 1.75 -17.90 -1.89
C PHE A 14 0.37 -17.92 -2.55
N GLY A 15 -0.66 -17.41 -1.87
CA GLY A 15 -1.99 -17.22 -2.46
C GLY A 15 -2.85 -18.49 -2.50
N ASP A 16 -2.55 -19.49 -1.67
CA ASP A 16 -3.36 -20.71 -1.55
C ASP A 16 -4.67 -20.42 -0.81
N ILE A 17 -5.64 -19.90 -1.56
CA ILE A 17 -6.94 -19.48 -1.04
C ILE A 17 -7.71 -20.63 -0.38
N GLU A 18 -7.60 -21.85 -0.90
CA GLU A 18 -8.31 -23.00 -0.35
C GLU A 18 -7.72 -23.40 1.01
N ARG A 19 -6.39 -23.35 1.15
CA ARG A 19 -5.76 -23.59 2.44
C ARG A 19 -6.07 -22.50 3.45
N VAL A 20 -6.12 -21.23 3.03
CA VAL A 20 -6.55 -20.12 3.89
C VAL A 20 -7.98 -20.36 4.40
N LYS A 21 -8.95 -20.69 3.53
CA LYS A 21 -10.33 -21.00 3.93
C LYS A 21 -10.42 -22.11 4.96
N GLN A 22 -9.64 -23.19 4.79
CA GLN A 22 -9.66 -24.34 5.71
C GLN A 22 -9.13 -24.02 7.11
N LEU A 23 -8.26 -23.02 7.22
CA LEU A 23 -7.48 -22.73 8.42
C LEU A 23 -7.91 -21.44 9.14
N ILE A 24 -8.55 -20.48 8.47
CA ILE A 24 -8.85 -19.14 9.02
C ILE A 24 -9.66 -19.18 10.33
N ASN A 25 -10.55 -20.17 10.47
CA ASN A 25 -11.36 -20.37 11.69
C ASN A 25 -10.63 -21.16 12.79
N LYS A 26 -9.48 -21.77 12.48
CA LYS A 26 -8.70 -22.63 13.40
C LYS A 26 -7.50 -21.92 14.01
N ILE A 27 -7.19 -20.72 13.53
CA ILE A 27 -6.08 -19.89 13.98
C ILE A 27 -6.57 -18.45 14.21
N ASP A 28 -5.72 -17.66 14.85
CA ASP A 28 -5.92 -16.23 15.01
C ASP A 28 -5.21 -15.49 13.85
N PRO A 29 -5.94 -14.89 12.90
CA PRO A 29 -5.37 -14.23 11.72
C PRO A 29 -4.72 -12.87 12.07
N SER A 30 -4.88 -12.37 13.30
CA SER A 30 -4.20 -11.15 13.77
C SER A 30 -2.77 -11.42 14.27
N LYS A 31 -2.38 -12.69 14.42
CA LYS A 31 -1.09 -13.09 15.00
C LYS A 31 0.10 -12.42 14.32
N SER A 32 1.13 -12.16 15.14
CA SER A 32 2.38 -11.53 14.72
C SER A 32 2.16 -10.20 13.99
N HIS A 33 1.32 -9.33 14.57
CA HIS A 33 1.00 -8.01 14.01
C HIS A 33 0.45 -8.14 12.59
N ASN A 34 -0.64 -8.89 12.42
CA ASN A 34 -1.34 -9.06 11.14
C ASN A 34 -0.41 -9.46 9.98
N ARG A 35 0.60 -10.31 10.22
CA ARG A 35 1.60 -10.65 9.19
C ARG A 35 1.00 -11.28 7.92
N PHE A 36 -0.15 -11.95 8.04
CA PHE A 36 -0.75 -12.69 6.93
C PHE A 36 -1.29 -11.75 5.86
N ILE A 37 -2.01 -10.70 6.24
CA ILE A 37 -2.50 -9.70 5.28
C ILE A 37 -1.34 -8.92 4.67
N ARG A 38 -0.28 -8.63 5.43
CA ARG A 38 0.94 -7.99 4.91
C ARG A 38 1.61 -8.83 3.81
N TYR A 39 1.79 -10.13 4.01
CA TYR A 39 2.37 -11.00 2.98
C TYR A 39 1.45 -11.23 1.79
N ALA A 40 0.14 -11.42 2.01
CA ALA A 40 -0.81 -11.53 0.91
C ALA A 40 -0.82 -10.25 0.06
N SER A 41 -0.75 -9.08 0.71
CA SER A 41 -0.74 -7.76 0.05
C SER A 41 0.56 -7.54 -0.73
N LYS A 42 1.72 -7.83 -0.11
CA LYS A 42 3.04 -7.72 -0.74
C LYS A 42 3.19 -8.59 -2.01
N ASN A 43 2.51 -9.73 -2.07
CA ASN A 43 2.58 -10.66 -3.20
C ASN A 43 1.37 -10.57 -4.13
N GLY A 44 0.46 -9.61 -3.92
CA GLY A 44 -0.63 -9.34 -4.85
C GLY A 44 -1.77 -10.37 -4.82
N HIS A 45 -1.93 -11.12 -3.73
CA HIS A 45 -2.94 -12.17 -3.63
C HIS A 45 -4.31 -11.60 -3.26
N THR A 46 -4.94 -10.86 -4.18
CA THR A 46 -6.20 -10.14 -3.95
C THR A 46 -7.31 -10.98 -3.32
N LYS A 47 -7.49 -12.24 -3.76
CA LYS A 47 -8.51 -13.14 -3.17
C LYS A 47 -8.23 -13.47 -1.70
N VAL A 48 -6.97 -13.64 -1.34
CA VAL A 48 -6.57 -13.89 0.06
C VAL A 48 -6.73 -12.62 0.89
N VAL A 49 -6.30 -11.46 0.38
CA VAL A 49 -6.49 -10.17 1.07
C VAL A 49 -7.98 -9.94 1.33
N LYS A 50 -8.85 -10.16 0.33
CA LYS A 50 -10.30 -10.03 0.48
C LYS A 50 -10.87 -10.94 1.54
N LEU A 51 -10.42 -12.20 1.58
CA LEU A 51 -10.86 -13.17 2.58
C LEU A 51 -10.40 -12.77 3.99
N LEU A 52 -9.17 -12.27 4.13
CA LEU A 52 -8.63 -11.83 5.41
C LEU A 52 -9.36 -10.57 5.93
N LEU A 53 -9.64 -9.59 5.06
CA LEU A 53 -10.37 -8.37 5.44
C LEU A 53 -11.80 -8.63 5.90
N ALA A 54 -12.42 -9.73 5.43
CA ALA A 54 -13.74 -10.15 5.88
C ALA A 54 -13.75 -10.70 7.32
N ASP A 55 -12.58 -11.00 7.89
CA ASP A 55 -12.45 -11.44 9.28
C ASP A 55 -12.23 -10.23 10.21
N PRO A 56 -13.14 -9.95 11.16
CA PRO A 56 -13.06 -8.76 12.01
C PRO A 56 -11.85 -8.74 12.94
N ARG A 57 -11.17 -9.87 13.12
CA ARG A 57 -9.93 -9.96 13.91
C ARG A 57 -8.74 -9.36 13.17
N VAL A 58 -8.80 -9.29 11.84
CA VAL A 58 -7.72 -8.74 11.02
C VAL A 58 -7.79 -7.22 11.06
N ASP A 59 -6.66 -6.60 11.41
CA ASP A 59 -6.46 -5.17 11.33
C ASP A 59 -5.51 -4.85 10.15
N PRO A 60 -6.03 -4.25 9.06
CA PRO A 60 -5.22 -3.90 7.89
C PRO A 60 -4.33 -2.66 8.09
N SER A 61 -4.56 -1.88 9.16
CA SER A 61 -3.75 -0.71 9.53
C SER A 61 -2.55 -1.06 10.41
N ALA A 62 -2.46 -2.30 10.89
CA ALA A 62 -1.37 -2.73 11.76
C ALA A 62 0.02 -2.57 11.12
N ASP A 63 1.00 -2.26 11.98
CA ASP A 63 2.38 -1.97 11.55
C ASP A 63 2.40 -0.75 10.63
N ASP A 64 1.77 0.35 11.08
CA ASP A 64 1.74 1.65 10.40
C ASP A 64 1.23 1.58 8.95
N ASN A 65 0.13 0.87 8.72
CA ASN A 65 -0.45 0.65 7.38
C ASN A 65 0.49 -0.10 6.40
N LEU A 66 1.44 -0.91 6.89
CA LEU A 66 2.43 -1.59 6.04
C LEU A 66 1.82 -2.47 4.94
N ALA A 67 0.60 -2.99 5.11
CA ALA A 67 -0.07 -3.76 4.05
C ALA A 67 -0.26 -2.95 2.76
N ILE A 68 -0.77 -1.71 2.85
CA ILE A 68 -0.98 -0.85 1.68
C ILE A 68 0.35 -0.29 1.16
N GLN A 69 1.32 -0.01 2.05
CA GLN A 69 2.66 0.41 1.63
C GLN A 69 3.34 -0.65 0.75
N LEU A 70 3.31 -1.93 1.17
CA LEU A 70 3.92 -3.04 0.42
C LEU A 70 3.19 -3.30 -0.90
N ALA A 71 1.86 -3.26 -0.91
CA ALA A 71 1.08 -3.40 -2.15
C ALA A 71 1.39 -2.27 -3.14
N SER A 72 1.52 -1.04 -2.63
CA SER A 72 1.87 0.15 -3.41
C SER A 72 3.27 0.07 -4.00
N GLN A 73 4.26 -0.36 -3.21
CA GLN A 73 5.63 -0.60 -3.70
C GLN A 73 5.68 -1.64 -4.83
N LYS A 74 4.87 -2.70 -4.72
CA LYS A 74 4.90 -3.85 -5.64
C LYS A 74 3.96 -3.72 -6.84
N GLY A 75 3.21 -2.62 -6.95
CA GLY A 75 2.37 -2.36 -8.12
C GLY A 75 1.06 -3.17 -8.10
N HIS A 76 0.62 -3.64 -6.95
CA HIS A 76 -0.58 -4.47 -6.83
C HIS A 76 -1.85 -3.62 -6.73
N LEU A 77 -2.22 -2.96 -7.85
CA LEU A 77 -3.33 -2.01 -7.93
C LEU A 77 -4.64 -2.53 -7.30
N GLU A 78 -5.05 -3.76 -7.63
CA GLU A 78 -6.30 -4.34 -7.11
C GLU A 78 -6.25 -4.61 -5.60
N VAL A 79 -5.07 -4.88 -5.04
CA VAL A 79 -4.90 -4.97 -3.58
C VAL A 79 -4.99 -3.59 -2.95
N VAL A 80 -4.38 -2.56 -3.54
CA VAL A 80 -4.47 -1.18 -3.03
C VAL A 80 -5.92 -0.69 -3.03
N LYS A 81 -6.67 -0.88 -4.13
CA LYS A 81 -8.10 -0.56 -4.18
C LYS A 81 -8.87 -1.22 -3.04
N LEU A 82 -8.68 -2.52 -2.88
CA LEU A 82 -9.38 -3.29 -1.86
C LEU A 82 -9.02 -2.86 -0.43
N LEU A 83 -7.76 -2.50 -0.17
CA LEU A 83 -7.35 -1.97 1.13
C LEU A 83 -7.96 -0.59 1.40
N LEU A 84 -8.06 0.28 0.39
CA LEU A 84 -8.67 1.62 0.52
C LEU A 84 -10.19 1.58 0.74
N GLU A 85 -10.86 0.47 0.42
CA GLU A 85 -12.27 0.26 0.77
C GLU A 85 -12.48 0.04 2.28
N ASP A 86 -11.44 -0.37 3.02
CA ASP A 86 -11.52 -0.55 4.47
C ASP A 86 -11.27 0.80 5.18
N PRO A 87 -12.24 1.31 5.98
CA PRO A 87 -12.14 2.64 6.59
C PRO A 87 -11.03 2.76 7.63
N ARG A 88 -10.46 1.64 8.10
CA ARG A 88 -9.35 1.63 9.05
C ARG A 88 -8.00 1.94 8.38
N VAL A 89 -7.89 1.73 7.07
CA VAL A 89 -6.64 1.95 6.34
C VAL A 89 -6.46 3.43 6.10
N ASP A 90 -5.32 3.97 6.49
CA ASP A 90 -4.90 5.34 6.18
C ASP A 90 -3.57 5.35 5.38
N PRO A 91 -3.59 5.59 4.05
CA PRO A 91 -2.37 5.69 3.25
C PRO A 91 -1.56 6.97 3.47
N GLY A 92 -2.11 7.98 4.16
CA GLY A 92 -1.40 9.22 4.51
C GLY A 92 -0.71 9.14 5.88
N ASP A 93 -1.05 8.14 6.69
CA ASP A 93 -0.38 7.87 7.95
C ASP A 93 1.07 7.40 7.74
N TYR A 94 1.89 7.59 8.77
CA TYR A 94 3.31 7.24 8.79
C TYR A 94 4.06 7.80 7.56
N ASP A 95 4.13 9.13 7.51
CA ASP A 95 4.88 9.91 6.51
C ASP A 95 4.51 9.58 5.06
N ASN A 96 3.24 9.29 4.75
CA ASN A 96 2.76 9.05 3.39
C ASN A 96 3.56 7.97 2.64
N LEU A 97 4.05 6.92 3.32
CA LEU A 97 4.95 5.94 2.70
C LEU A 97 4.34 5.20 1.50
N ALA A 98 3.01 5.03 1.45
CA ALA A 98 2.35 4.36 0.34
C ALA A 98 2.61 5.07 -1.01
N ILE A 99 2.45 6.40 -1.06
CA ILE A 99 2.68 7.17 -2.29
C ILE A 99 4.17 7.29 -2.61
N LYS A 100 5.04 7.43 -1.60
CA LYS A 100 6.50 7.47 -1.77
C LYS A 100 7.03 6.19 -2.40
N PHE A 101 6.58 5.03 -1.91
CA PHE A 101 6.97 3.74 -2.47
C PHE A 101 6.40 3.48 -3.87
N ALA A 102 5.15 3.86 -4.13
CA ALA A 102 4.59 3.81 -5.48
C ALA A 102 5.37 4.69 -6.46
N ALA A 103 5.80 5.88 -6.00
CA ALA A 103 6.54 6.84 -6.80
C ALA A 103 7.93 6.35 -7.21
N GLY A 104 8.76 5.90 -6.25
CA GLY A 104 10.08 5.33 -6.57
C GLY A 104 9.98 4.06 -7.43
N SER A 105 8.89 3.31 -7.30
CA SER A 105 8.66 2.07 -8.06
C SER A 105 8.02 2.30 -9.44
N GLY A 106 7.52 3.50 -9.74
CA GLY A 106 6.98 3.87 -11.05
C GLY A 106 5.49 3.54 -11.27
N HIS A 107 4.70 3.28 -10.22
CA HIS A 107 3.33 2.78 -10.34
C HIS A 107 2.30 3.91 -10.47
N THR A 108 2.22 4.54 -11.63
CA THR A 108 1.38 5.73 -11.91
C THR A 108 -0.10 5.53 -11.56
N ASP A 109 -0.70 4.38 -11.89
CA ASP A 109 -2.12 4.12 -11.58
C ASP A 109 -2.41 4.08 -10.07
N ILE A 110 -1.47 3.55 -9.28
CA ILE A 110 -1.56 3.55 -7.82
C ILE A 110 -1.42 4.97 -7.29
N ILE A 111 -0.51 5.78 -7.85
CA ILE A 111 -0.35 7.17 -7.43
C ILE A 111 -1.63 7.97 -7.71
N ARG A 112 -2.25 7.80 -8.88
CA ARG A 112 -3.56 8.44 -9.17
C ARG A 112 -4.62 8.06 -8.16
N LEU A 113 -4.67 6.78 -7.79
CA LEU A 113 -5.61 6.28 -6.80
C LEU A 113 -5.35 6.87 -5.41
N LEU A 114 -4.09 6.93 -4.97
CA LEU A 114 -3.72 7.48 -3.67
C LEU A 114 -3.96 8.99 -3.60
N LEU A 115 -3.64 9.75 -4.66
CA LEU A 115 -3.91 11.20 -4.73
C LEU A 115 -5.40 11.56 -4.72
N ALA A 116 -6.29 10.59 -4.95
CA ALA A 116 -7.73 10.79 -4.80
C ALA A 116 -8.19 10.70 -3.33
N VAL A 117 -7.32 10.26 -2.42
CA VAL A 117 -7.61 10.17 -0.99
C VAL A 117 -7.19 11.50 -0.32
N PRO A 118 -8.12 12.28 0.28
CA PRO A 118 -7.83 13.65 0.74
C PRO A 118 -6.70 13.81 1.75
N ARG A 119 -6.37 12.76 2.50
CA ARG A 119 -5.31 12.78 3.53
C ARG A 119 -3.91 12.42 3.01
N VAL A 120 -3.80 12.09 1.72
CA VAL A 120 -2.50 11.80 1.09
C VAL A 120 -1.87 13.12 0.65
N ASP A 121 -0.68 13.40 1.15
CA ASP A 121 0.13 14.55 0.77
C ASP A 121 1.40 14.09 0.02
N PRO A 122 1.49 14.29 -1.32
CA PRO A 122 2.68 13.93 -2.09
C PRO A 122 3.90 14.83 -1.80
N THR A 123 3.71 15.96 -1.11
CA THR A 123 4.77 16.94 -0.80
C THR A 123 5.44 16.67 0.55
N ASP A 124 4.90 15.71 1.31
CA ASP A 124 5.39 15.35 2.62
C ASP A 124 6.88 14.94 2.61
N TYR A 125 7.55 15.24 3.72
CA TYR A 125 8.99 15.08 3.90
C TYR A 125 9.83 15.73 2.77
N ASN A 126 9.53 17.00 2.46
CA ASN A 126 10.23 17.79 1.45
C ASN A 126 10.21 17.13 0.06
N ASN A 127 9.01 16.86 -0.45
CA ASN A 127 8.73 16.28 -1.77
C ASN A 127 9.45 14.94 -2.00
N GLU A 128 9.54 14.09 -0.98
CA GLU A 128 10.32 12.83 -1.05
C GLU A 128 9.79 11.89 -2.13
N ALA A 129 8.47 11.80 -2.33
CA ALA A 129 7.88 10.99 -3.40
C ALA A 129 8.42 11.41 -4.79
N LEU A 130 8.52 12.71 -5.04
CA LEU A 130 9.06 13.26 -6.28
C LEU A 130 10.57 13.00 -6.42
N LYS A 131 11.34 13.14 -5.33
CA LYS A 131 12.78 12.85 -5.32
C LYS A 131 13.05 11.38 -5.64
N LEU A 132 12.35 10.46 -4.97
CA LEU A 132 12.45 9.02 -5.25
C LEU A 132 12.12 8.68 -6.70
N ALA A 133 11.08 9.30 -7.27
CA ALA A 133 10.73 9.12 -8.68
C ALA A 133 11.85 9.61 -9.62
N ARG A 134 12.48 10.75 -9.33
CA ARG A 134 13.60 11.29 -10.11
C ARG A 134 14.84 10.40 -10.02
N ASP A 135 15.23 10.03 -8.82
CA ASP A 135 16.41 9.19 -8.57
C ASP A 135 16.28 7.82 -9.24
N ALA A 136 15.06 7.29 -9.33
CA ALA A 136 14.75 6.05 -10.02
C ALA A 136 14.42 6.21 -11.52
N GLY A 137 14.52 7.42 -12.09
CA GLY A 137 14.28 7.69 -13.51
C GLY A 137 12.82 7.49 -13.96
N ARG A 138 11.84 7.65 -13.06
CA ARG A 138 10.41 7.43 -13.31
C ARG A 138 9.77 8.68 -13.92
N THR A 139 10.11 9.02 -15.16
CA THR A 139 9.67 10.26 -15.82
C THR A 139 8.15 10.46 -15.79
N ASP A 140 7.36 9.41 -16.02
CA ASP A 140 5.89 9.50 -15.99
C ASP A 140 5.36 9.87 -14.61
N VAL A 141 5.99 9.38 -13.54
CA VAL A 141 5.65 9.74 -12.16
C VAL A 141 6.06 11.18 -11.85
N VAL A 142 7.25 11.59 -12.28
CA VAL A 142 7.72 12.97 -12.09
C VAL A 142 6.75 13.96 -12.72
N ASN A 143 6.33 13.70 -13.96
CA ASN A 143 5.34 14.52 -14.66
C ASN A 143 4.00 14.52 -13.91
N LEU A 144 3.52 13.34 -13.51
CA LEU A 144 2.25 13.18 -12.82
C LEU A 144 2.19 13.94 -11.48
N LEU A 145 3.23 13.84 -10.65
CA LEU A 145 3.29 14.54 -9.37
C LEU A 145 3.44 16.06 -9.57
N THR A 146 4.30 16.48 -10.51
CA THR A 146 4.49 17.91 -10.82
C THR A 146 3.20 18.55 -11.33
N GLU A 147 2.48 17.87 -12.23
CA GLU A 147 1.18 18.34 -12.72
C GLU A 147 0.13 18.43 -11.61
N HIS A 148 0.11 17.46 -10.69
CA HIS A 148 -0.82 17.48 -9.56
C HIS A 148 -0.56 18.69 -8.65
N MET A 149 0.71 18.92 -8.29
CA MET A 149 1.12 20.02 -7.42
C MET A 149 0.85 21.39 -8.06
N TYR A 150 1.08 21.53 -9.38
CA TYR A 150 0.76 22.76 -10.12
C TYR A 150 -0.74 23.12 -10.05
N ARG A 151 -1.63 22.12 -10.07
CA ARG A 151 -3.08 22.35 -9.99
C ARG A 151 -3.54 22.80 -8.61
N LEU A 152 -2.81 22.43 -7.54
CA LEU A 152 -3.16 22.78 -6.16
C LEU A 152 -2.62 24.17 -5.77
N ASP A 153 -1.35 24.46 -6.06
CA ASP A 153 -0.66 25.64 -5.52
C ASP A 153 -0.40 26.76 -6.55
N GLY A 154 -0.65 26.52 -7.84
CA GLY A 154 -0.35 27.47 -8.91
C GLY A 154 1.17 27.59 -9.21
N PRO A 155 1.57 28.52 -10.10
CA PRO A 155 2.92 28.56 -10.68
C PRO A 155 4.06 28.97 -9.71
N GLU A 156 3.77 29.52 -8.53
CA GLU A 156 4.81 29.97 -7.59
C GLU A 156 5.56 28.83 -6.89
N TYR A 157 4.92 27.67 -6.71
CA TYR A 157 5.51 26.53 -5.99
C TYR A 157 6.71 25.90 -6.73
N ASN A 158 6.85 26.14 -8.05
CA ASN A 158 7.79 25.41 -8.91
C ASN A 158 9.26 25.89 -8.84
N ARG A 159 9.56 27.05 -8.23
CA ARG A 159 10.94 27.58 -8.19
C ARG A 159 11.90 26.80 -7.29
N ASN A 160 11.38 26.07 -6.30
CA ASN A 160 12.20 25.37 -5.30
C ASN A 160 12.28 23.84 -5.54
N ILE A 161 11.65 23.33 -6.61
CA ILE A 161 11.58 21.89 -6.91
C ILE A 161 12.47 21.51 -8.10
N LEU A 162 12.78 22.47 -8.98
CA LEU A 162 13.60 22.24 -10.19
C LEU A 162 15.10 22.51 -9.98
N THR A 163 15.49 22.95 -8.78
CA THR A 163 16.88 23.16 -8.32
C THR A 163 17.24 22.16 -7.25
#